data_AF-A0AAN9K6C0-F1
#
_entry.id   AF-A0AAN9K6C0-F1
#
_cell.length_a   1.000
_cell.length_b   1.000
_cell.length_c   1.000
_cell.angle_alpha   90.00
_cell.angle_beta   90.00
_cell.angle_gamma   90.00
#
_symmetry.space_group_name_H-M   'P 1'
#
loop_
_entity.id
_entity.type
_entity.pdbx_description
1 polymer ?
#
loop_
_entity_poly.entity_id
_entity_poly.type
_entity_poly.pdbx_seq_one_letter_code
_entity_poly.pdbx_strand_id
1 'polypeptide(L)'
;MDSEQPPQEREAKKTEINNEIRIKKKKKKKKSSYFPKFGCFRIQHDATEGGFDIEVVDASGHRPNPTHLIIMVNGLVGSAENWKFAAKQFLKRYPEDAVVHCSERNSSMLTFDGVDVMGERLTEEVISVIKRHPSVEKISFVGHSSGGMIARYAIAKLYGRDISKENGHCEIQVSDQGKIAGLEPINFITFATPHLGSRGHKQVPLFCGFHSLEKAISRVSWVFGRTGKHLYLMDGNKDGKPPLLLQMVRDSEDMKFMSALRSFKRRAAYANIRYDQLVGWSTSSIRRRSQLPKRRHLTRHENYPHIVNVESAKSIHAAEEVPTESKVSGESGKLDMEEEMIRSLTTMSWDRIDVSFRGSRQKYLAHSTIQVNTYCMNSDGEDVIQHMIDNFQL
;
A
#
# COMPACT_ATOMS: atom_id res chain seq x y z
N MET A 1 59.02 -56.97 45.25
CA MET A 1 58.92 -56.43 43.87
C MET A 1 57.49 -56.00 43.68
N ASP A 2 57.30 -54.85 43.06
CA ASP A 2 56.05 -54.09 42.88
C ASP A 2 55.63 -53.22 44.08
N SER A 3 56.24 -52.04 44.13
CA SER A 3 55.84 -50.90 44.95
C SER A 3 54.61 -50.21 44.34
N GLU A 4 53.50 -50.24 45.07
CA GLU A 4 52.26 -49.53 44.78
C GLU A 4 52.47 -48.00 44.77
N GLN A 5 52.08 -47.33 43.69
CA GLN A 5 51.95 -45.87 43.64
C GLN A 5 50.63 -45.43 44.31
N PRO A 6 50.63 -44.34 45.11
CA PRO A 6 49.48 -43.89 45.88
C PRO A 6 48.35 -43.28 45.03
N PRO A 7 47.11 -43.17 45.56
CA PRO A 7 45.90 -42.89 44.80
C PRO A 7 45.78 -41.47 44.21
N GLN A 8 46.75 -40.58 44.44
CA GLN A 8 46.68 -39.17 44.03
C GLN A 8 47.23 -38.88 42.62
N GLU A 9 47.97 -39.81 41.98
CA GLU A 9 48.48 -39.60 40.62
C GLU A 9 47.53 -40.06 39.50
N ARG A 10 46.49 -40.86 39.81
CA ARG A 10 45.46 -41.28 38.83
C ARG A 10 44.37 -40.23 38.60
N GLU A 11 44.14 -39.33 39.55
CA GLU A 11 43.14 -38.25 39.43
C GLU A 11 43.69 -37.02 38.70
N ALA A 12 44.99 -36.73 38.83
CA ALA A 12 45.65 -35.65 38.09
C ALA A 12 45.68 -35.90 36.57
N LYS A 13 46.01 -37.14 36.15
CA LYS A 13 46.07 -37.51 34.71
C LYS A 13 44.68 -37.54 34.03
N LYS A 14 43.61 -37.88 34.75
CA LYS A 14 42.23 -37.81 34.21
C LYS A 14 41.74 -36.36 34.03
N THR A 15 42.25 -35.44 34.84
CA THR A 15 41.86 -34.02 34.79
C THR A 15 42.58 -33.27 33.66
N GLU A 16 43.84 -33.59 33.38
CA GLU A 16 44.59 -33.02 32.25
C GLU A 16 44.08 -33.49 30.87
N ILE A 17 43.74 -34.78 30.72
CA ILE A 17 43.20 -35.30 29.45
C ILE A 17 41.82 -34.67 29.13
N ASN A 18 40.98 -34.45 30.15
CA ASN A 18 39.69 -33.77 29.96
C ASN A 18 39.84 -32.27 29.63
N ASN A 19 40.86 -31.59 30.16
CA ASN A 19 41.14 -30.19 29.80
C ASN A 19 41.72 -30.05 28.39
N GLU A 20 42.58 -30.97 27.92
CA GLU A 20 43.04 -30.95 26.53
C GLU A 20 41.92 -31.20 25.51
N ILE A 21 40.96 -32.10 25.82
CA ILE A 21 39.79 -32.34 24.97
C ILE A 21 38.86 -31.10 24.96
N ARG A 22 38.75 -30.38 26.09
CA ARG A 22 37.97 -29.14 26.21
C ARG A 22 38.63 -27.96 25.49
N ILE A 23 39.96 -27.92 25.44
CA ILE A 23 40.75 -26.90 24.71
C ILE A 23 40.77 -27.20 23.20
N LYS A 24 40.85 -28.48 22.78
CA LYS A 24 40.77 -28.88 21.36
C LYS A 24 39.36 -28.76 20.78
N LYS A 25 38.29 -28.84 21.57
CA LYS A 25 36.92 -28.46 21.14
C LYS A 25 36.68 -26.95 21.04
N LYS A 26 37.55 -26.10 21.62
CA LYS A 26 37.49 -24.62 21.52
C LYS A 26 38.28 -24.01 20.35
N LYS A 27 38.98 -24.83 19.53
CA LYS A 27 39.73 -24.39 18.34
C LYS A 27 39.13 -24.87 17.00
N LYS A 28 37.80 -25.00 16.90
CA LYS A 28 37.13 -25.15 15.60
C LYS A 28 36.70 -23.77 15.08
N LYS A 29 37.48 -23.28 14.11
CA LYS A 29 37.17 -22.22 13.13
C LYS A 29 36.42 -21.00 13.69
N LYS A 30 37.16 -20.00 14.17
CA LYS A 30 36.79 -18.60 13.91
C LYS A 30 36.88 -18.40 12.39
N LYS A 31 35.83 -18.78 11.66
CA LYS A 31 35.52 -18.06 10.43
C LYS A 31 35.13 -16.68 10.93
N SER A 32 36.00 -15.69 10.69
CA SER A 32 35.55 -14.30 10.65
C SER A 32 34.51 -14.26 9.53
N SER A 33 33.25 -14.51 9.87
CA SER A 33 32.17 -13.97 9.09
C SER A 33 32.22 -12.49 9.38
N TYR A 34 32.67 -11.72 8.40
CA TYR A 34 32.28 -10.33 8.29
C TYR A 34 30.74 -10.32 8.30
N PHE A 35 30.14 -10.20 9.48
CA PHE A 35 28.75 -9.80 9.57
C PHE A 35 28.76 -8.34 9.15
N PRO A 36 28.09 -7.96 8.05
CA PRO A 36 27.89 -6.55 7.78
C PRO A 36 27.24 -5.95 9.04
N LYS A 37 27.76 -4.81 9.50
CA LYS A 37 27.17 -4.06 10.62
C LYS A 37 25.70 -3.84 10.27
N PHE A 38 24.79 -4.54 10.94
CA PHE A 38 23.37 -4.37 10.71
C PHE A 38 23.02 -2.93 11.10
N GLY A 39 22.62 -2.11 10.12
CA GLY A 39 22.01 -0.82 10.39
C GLY A 39 20.79 -1.03 11.29
N CYS A 40 20.59 -0.12 12.24
CA CYS A 40 19.40 -0.14 13.09
C CYS A 40 18.31 0.71 12.43
N PHE A 41 17.04 0.27 12.52
CA PHE A 41 15.94 1.14 12.12
C PHE A 41 15.83 2.29 13.10
N ARG A 42 15.85 3.51 12.58
CA ARG A 42 15.42 4.68 13.33
C ARG A 42 13.98 4.99 12.93
N ILE A 43 13.11 5.06 13.93
CA ILE A 43 11.75 5.56 13.78
C ILE A 43 11.81 7.00 14.26
N GLN A 44 11.71 7.95 13.33
CA GLN A 44 11.59 9.36 13.68
C GLN A 44 10.10 9.72 13.67
N HIS A 45 9.56 9.94 14.86
CA HIS A 45 8.22 10.51 15.00
C HIS A 45 8.27 12.01 14.67
N ASP A 46 7.27 12.49 13.95
CA ASP A 46 7.03 13.92 13.81
C ASP A 46 6.70 14.49 15.20
N ALA A 47 7.53 15.42 15.67
CA ALA A 47 7.41 16.02 17.00
C ALA A 47 6.12 16.84 17.19
N THR A 48 5.39 17.11 16.09
CA THR A 48 4.19 17.94 16.06
C THR A 48 2.96 17.23 15.50
N GLU A 49 3.11 16.16 14.71
CA GLU A 49 1.98 15.63 13.90
C GLU A 49 1.78 14.09 13.90
N GLY A 50 2.45 13.34 14.80
CA GLY A 50 2.17 11.91 15.09
C GLY A 50 2.74 10.89 14.10
N GLY A 51 2.66 11.17 12.80
CA GLY A 51 3.23 10.32 11.74
C GLY A 51 4.71 10.02 11.95
N PHE A 52 5.20 8.92 11.36
CA PHE A 52 6.60 8.53 11.52
C PHE A 52 7.27 8.17 10.22
N ASP A 53 8.55 8.50 10.18
CA ASP A 53 9.46 8.09 9.14
C ASP A 53 10.30 6.94 9.66
N ILE A 54 10.53 5.95 8.80
CA ILE A 54 11.50 4.91 9.07
C ILE A 54 12.62 5.05 8.04
N GLU A 55 13.84 5.12 8.57
CA GLU A 55 15.09 5.13 7.82
C GLU A 55 16.07 4.15 8.47
N VAL A 56 17.03 3.66 7.68
CA VAL A 56 18.14 2.88 8.22
C VAL A 56 19.23 3.83 8.67
N VAL A 57 19.76 3.60 9.87
CA VAL A 57 20.90 4.35 10.39
C VAL A 57 22.02 3.37 10.66
N ASP A 58 23.23 3.72 10.21
CA ASP A 58 24.38 2.86 10.45
C ASP A 58 24.81 2.87 11.93
N ALA A 59 25.74 1.99 12.29
CA ALA A 59 26.21 1.88 13.68
C ALA A 59 26.97 3.12 14.18
N SER A 60 27.31 4.08 13.30
CA SER A 60 27.95 5.35 13.64
C SER A 60 26.97 6.52 13.76
N GLY A 61 25.68 6.29 13.50
CA GLY A 61 24.66 7.34 13.46
C GLY A 61 24.62 8.09 12.14
N HIS A 62 25.41 7.67 11.14
CA HIS A 62 25.40 8.25 9.80
C HIS A 62 24.12 7.85 9.06
N ARG A 63 23.53 8.82 8.38
CA ARG A 63 22.30 8.66 7.62
C ARG A 63 22.67 8.44 6.15
N PRO A 64 22.12 7.40 5.50
CA PRO A 64 22.06 7.37 4.05
C PRO A 64 21.39 8.65 3.54
N ASN A 65 21.68 9.03 2.30
CA ASN A 65 20.92 10.07 1.59
C ASN A 65 19.95 9.37 0.64
N PRO A 66 18.80 8.88 1.14
CA PRO A 66 17.83 8.19 0.30
C PRO A 66 17.30 9.14 -0.76
N THR A 67 17.13 8.61 -1.97
CA THR A 67 16.65 9.36 -3.13
C THR A 67 15.17 9.11 -3.41
N HIS A 68 14.56 8.12 -2.75
CA HIS A 68 13.18 7.72 -2.99
C HIS A 68 12.34 7.81 -1.71
N LEU A 69 11.33 8.67 -1.73
CA LEU A 69 10.31 8.77 -0.68
C LEU A 69 9.12 7.84 -0.97
N ILE A 70 8.80 6.95 -0.01
CA ILE A 70 7.65 6.06 -0.10
C ILE A 70 6.61 6.49 0.93
N ILE A 71 5.45 6.96 0.46
CA ILE A 71 4.32 7.38 1.30
C ILE A 71 3.34 6.21 1.45
N MET A 72 3.10 5.77 2.68
CA MET A 72 2.12 4.73 3.02
C MET A 72 0.87 5.33 3.67
N VAL A 73 -0.30 5.04 3.08
CA VAL A 73 -1.57 5.70 3.41
C VAL A 73 -2.62 4.69 3.89
N ASN A 74 -3.17 4.94 5.07
CA ASN A 74 -4.11 4.04 5.74
C ASN A 74 -5.55 4.15 5.23
N GLY A 75 -6.29 3.06 5.45
CA GLY A 75 -7.73 2.99 5.23
C GLY A 75 -8.57 3.49 6.41
N LEU A 76 -9.89 3.35 6.26
CA LEU A 76 -10.89 3.69 7.27
C LEU A 76 -10.61 3.00 8.62
N VAL A 77 -10.70 3.76 9.72
CA VAL A 77 -10.38 3.31 11.09
C VAL A 77 -8.92 2.83 11.27
N GLY A 78 -8.04 3.07 10.30
CA GLY A 78 -6.62 2.69 10.35
C GLY A 78 -5.73 3.71 11.07
N SER A 79 -4.44 3.39 11.17
CA SER A 79 -3.39 4.25 11.70
C SER A 79 -2.02 3.93 11.09
N ALA A 80 -1.04 4.84 11.21
CA ALA A 80 0.31 4.69 10.67
C ALA A 80 0.98 3.35 11.04
N GLU A 81 0.68 2.83 12.23
CA GLU A 81 1.19 1.55 12.74
C GLU A 81 0.79 0.34 11.87
N ASN A 82 -0.32 0.41 11.12
CA ASN A 82 -0.76 -0.68 10.24
C ASN A 82 0.24 -0.97 9.11
N TRP A 83 1.09 0.01 8.76
CA TRP A 83 2.12 -0.09 7.73
C TRP A 83 3.50 -0.46 8.27
N LYS A 84 3.66 -0.52 9.59
CA LYS A 84 4.98 -0.73 10.24
C LYS A 84 5.68 -2.00 9.79
N PHE A 85 4.92 -3.07 9.55
CA PHE A 85 5.50 -4.30 9.01
C PHE A 85 6.07 -4.08 7.61
N ALA A 86 5.26 -3.55 6.68
CA ALA A 86 5.66 -3.30 5.30
C ALA A 86 6.84 -2.33 5.22
N ALA A 87 6.80 -1.22 5.97
CA ALA A 87 7.87 -0.23 6.02
C ALA A 87 9.21 -0.86 6.47
N LYS A 88 9.19 -1.71 7.50
CA LYS A 88 10.39 -2.45 7.92
C LYS A 88 10.91 -3.39 6.85
N GLN A 89 10.04 -4.11 6.14
CA GLN A 89 10.48 -5.02 5.07
C GLN A 89 11.07 -4.25 3.88
N PHE A 90 10.48 -3.10 3.51
CA PHE A 90 11.03 -2.23 2.47
C PHE A 90 12.47 -1.81 2.78
N LEU A 91 12.71 -1.35 4.00
CA LEU A 91 14.03 -0.85 4.40
C LEU A 91 15.04 -1.98 4.67
N LYS A 92 14.60 -3.22 4.87
CA LYS A 92 15.52 -4.38 4.78
C LYS A 92 15.99 -4.60 3.35
N ARG A 93 15.13 -4.34 2.36
CA ARG A 93 15.43 -4.57 0.94
C ARG A 93 16.20 -3.42 0.30
N TYR A 94 15.87 -2.19 0.67
CA TYR A 94 16.40 -0.93 0.14
C TYR A 94 16.87 -0.01 1.28
N PRO A 95 17.88 -0.43 2.07
CA PRO A 95 18.30 0.30 3.26
C PRO A 95 18.89 1.69 2.96
N GLU A 96 19.52 1.88 1.80
CA GLU A 96 20.23 3.11 1.44
C GLU A 96 19.43 3.98 0.44
N ASP A 97 18.52 3.38 -0.33
CA ASP A 97 17.86 4.05 -1.45
C ASP A 97 16.57 4.77 -1.05
N ALA A 98 15.89 4.28 0.00
CA ALA A 98 14.52 4.65 0.30
C ALA A 98 14.34 5.15 1.75
N VAL A 99 13.43 6.12 1.90
CA VAL A 99 12.83 6.49 3.18
C VAL A 99 11.33 6.20 3.10
N VAL A 100 10.78 5.60 4.16
CA VAL A 100 9.36 5.24 4.21
C VAL A 100 8.67 6.13 5.24
N HIS A 101 7.65 6.86 4.80
CA HIS A 101 6.78 7.66 5.67
C HIS A 101 5.41 6.98 5.80
N CYS A 102 5.00 6.68 7.03
CA CYS A 102 3.68 6.14 7.35
C CYS A 102 2.77 7.28 7.85
N SER A 103 1.79 7.66 7.02
CA SER A 103 0.90 8.79 7.28
C SER A 103 -0.04 8.54 8.47
N GLU A 104 -0.16 9.54 9.36
CA GLU A 104 -1.11 9.53 10.48
C GLU A 104 -2.23 10.57 10.35
N ARG A 105 -2.14 11.53 9.43
CA ARG A 105 -3.09 12.66 9.34
C ARG A 105 -4.56 12.26 9.23
N ASN A 106 -4.82 11.03 8.77
CA ASN A 106 -6.15 10.46 8.66
C ASN A 106 -6.26 9.19 9.51
N SER A 107 -6.04 9.30 10.83
CA SER A 107 -6.18 8.18 11.76
C SER A 107 -7.55 8.20 12.48
N SER A 108 -8.01 7.01 12.89
CA SER A 108 -9.20 6.86 13.75
C SER A 108 -10.45 7.57 13.19
N MET A 109 -11.10 8.44 13.98
CA MET A 109 -12.33 9.14 13.59
C MET A 109 -12.14 10.13 12.44
N LEU A 110 -10.92 10.64 12.22
CA LEU A 110 -10.61 11.56 11.11
C LEU A 110 -10.80 10.89 9.74
N THR A 111 -10.82 9.55 9.72
CA THR A 111 -11.11 8.78 8.50
C THR A 111 -12.53 8.96 7.96
N PHE A 112 -13.44 9.58 8.73
CA PHE A 112 -14.83 9.82 8.33
C PHE A 112 -15.09 11.19 7.67
N ASP A 113 -14.06 12.04 7.57
CA ASP A 113 -14.19 13.45 7.11
C ASP A 113 -14.38 13.62 5.60
N GLY A 114 -14.26 12.55 4.82
CA GLY A 114 -14.36 12.58 3.36
C GLY A 114 -13.00 12.53 2.67
N VAL A 115 -12.95 11.85 1.53
CA VAL A 115 -11.72 11.63 0.74
C VAL A 115 -11.04 12.93 0.31
N ASP A 116 -11.81 13.98 0.06
CA ASP A 116 -11.31 15.31 -0.30
C ASP A 116 -10.59 15.99 0.87
N VAL A 117 -11.21 16.05 2.05
CA VAL A 117 -10.60 16.63 3.26
C VAL A 117 -9.38 15.82 3.68
N MET A 118 -9.50 14.50 3.68
CA MET A 118 -8.38 13.61 3.99
C MET A 118 -7.23 13.75 2.99
N GLY A 119 -7.55 13.95 1.71
CA GLY A 119 -6.59 14.16 0.65
C GLY A 119 -5.86 15.50 0.77
N GLU A 120 -6.55 16.56 1.20
CA GLU A 120 -5.91 17.86 1.52
C GLU A 120 -4.92 17.71 2.68
N ARG A 121 -5.33 17.06 3.77
CA ARG A 121 -4.44 16.81 4.92
C ARG A 121 -3.21 15.98 4.55
N LEU A 122 -3.38 14.97 3.70
CA LEU A 122 -2.27 14.18 3.18
C LEU A 122 -1.35 15.01 2.28
N THR A 123 -1.90 15.93 1.49
CA THR A 123 -1.12 16.86 0.65
C THR A 123 -0.18 17.70 1.51
N GLU A 124 -0.69 18.29 2.58
CA GLU A 124 0.09 19.09 3.53
C GLU A 124 1.21 18.27 4.19
N GLU A 125 0.89 17.06 4.67
CA GLU A 125 1.86 16.17 5.31
C GLU A 125 2.96 15.74 4.34
N VAL A 126 2.61 15.39 3.09
CA VAL A 126 3.62 15.04 2.07
C VAL A 126 4.56 16.20 1.81
N ILE A 127 4.07 17.44 1.72
CA ILE A 127 4.92 18.63 1.55
C ILE A 127 5.88 18.78 2.74
N SER A 128 5.39 18.63 3.97
CA SER A 128 6.22 18.66 5.19
C SER A 128 7.29 17.56 5.17
N VAL A 129 6.94 16.34 4.77
CA VAL A 129 7.87 15.21 4.67
C VAL A 129 8.97 15.48 3.65
N ILE A 130 8.63 15.99 2.46
CA ILE A 130 9.61 16.30 1.42
C ILE A 130 10.59 17.39 1.91
N LYS A 131 10.09 18.42 2.60
CA LYS A 131 10.95 19.47 3.19
C LYS A 131 11.92 18.91 4.25
N ARG A 132 11.55 17.84 4.95
CA ARG A 132 12.42 17.16 5.93
C ARG A 132 13.47 16.25 5.28
N HIS A 133 13.27 15.83 4.03
CA HIS A 133 14.15 14.92 3.29
C HIS A 133 14.62 15.54 1.97
N PRO A 134 15.52 16.54 2.00
CA PRO A 134 15.89 17.29 0.80
C PRO A 134 16.68 16.48 -0.25
N SER A 135 17.15 15.27 0.07
CA SER A 135 17.84 14.39 -0.88
C SER A 135 16.92 13.58 -1.78
N VAL A 136 15.61 13.58 -1.53
CA VAL A 136 14.67 12.76 -2.31
C VAL A 136 14.41 13.41 -3.66
N GLU A 137 14.46 12.59 -4.70
CA GLU A 137 14.21 12.98 -6.09
C GLU A 137 12.98 12.25 -6.66
N LYS A 138 12.60 11.13 -6.04
CA LYS A 138 11.56 10.20 -6.46
C LYS A 138 10.50 10.02 -5.38
N ILE A 139 9.26 9.81 -5.79
CA ILE A 139 8.14 9.57 -4.88
C ILE A 139 7.27 8.38 -5.33
N SER A 140 6.86 7.57 -4.37
CA SER A 140 5.89 6.49 -4.56
C SER A 140 4.81 6.54 -3.49
N PHE A 141 3.62 6.05 -3.84
CA PHE A 141 2.49 5.92 -2.94
C PHE A 141 2.04 4.47 -2.82
N VAL A 142 1.78 4.04 -1.59
CA VAL A 142 1.18 2.75 -1.26
C VAL A 142 -0.06 3.00 -0.40
N GLY A 143 -1.24 2.70 -0.92
CA GLY A 143 -2.51 2.94 -0.23
C GLY A 143 -3.28 1.65 0.05
N HIS A 144 -3.88 1.56 1.23
CA HIS A 144 -4.79 0.45 1.57
C HIS A 144 -6.21 0.95 1.70
N SER A 145 -7.16 0.20 1.12
CA SER A 145 -8.59 0.53 1.21
C SER A 145 -8.84 1.97 0.77
N SER A 146 -9.52 2.80 1.57
CA SER A 146 -9.72 4.23 1.31
C SER A 146 -8.42 5.02 1.16
N GLY A 147 -7.30 4.56 1.72
CA GLY A 147 -5.98 5.18 1.57
C GLY A 147 -5.54 5.33 0.12
N GLY A 148 -5.89 4.38 -0.76
CA GLY A 148 -5.64 4.51 -2.19
C GLY A 148 -6.48 5.62 -2.86
N MET A 149 -7.69 5.88 -2.37
CA MET A 149 -8.53 6.99 -2.86
C MET A 149 -8.00 8.33 -2.34
N ILE A 150 -7.61 8.38 -1.06
CA ILE A 150 -6.99 9.57 -0.44
C ILE A 150 -5.71 9.92 -1.19
N ALA A 151 -4.86 8.93 -1.48
CA ALA A 151 -3.64 9.11 -2.27
C ALA A 151 -3.95 9.64 -3.68
N ARG A 152 -4.96 9.10 -4.39
CA ARG A 152 -5.38 9.62 -5.71
C ARG A 152 -5.79 11.10 -5.65
N TYR A 153 -6.41 11.53 -4.56
CA TYR A 153 -6.75 12.94 -4.37
C TYR A 153 -5.51 13.79 -4.13
N ALA A 154 -4.65 13.38 -3.21
CA ALA A 154 -3.43 14.11 -2.85
C ALA A 154 -2.47 14.26 -4.04
N ILE A 155 -2.23 13.21 -4.83
CA ILE A 155 -1.34 13.31 -6.00
C ILE A 155 -1.86 14.34 -7.02
N ALA A 156 -3.18 14.50 -7.16
CA ALA A 156 -3.77 15.48 -8.06
C ALA A 156 -3.53 16.92 -7.58
N LYS A 157 -3.57 17.14 -6.26
CA LYS A 157 -3.21 18.42 -5.63
C LYS A 157 -1.73 18.74 -5.78
N LEU A 158 -0.86 17.75 -5.63
CA LEU A 158 0.59 17.88 -5.70
C LEU A 158 1.12 17.98 -7.14
N TYR A 159 0.32 17.59 -8.13
CA TYR A 159 0.74 17.52 -9.52
C TYR A 159 1.14 18.88 -10.10
N GLY A 160 2.33 18.94 -10.72
CA GLY A 160 2.86 20.15 -11.34
C GLY A 160 3.25 21.26 -10.37
N ARG A 161 3.13 21.04 -9.04
CA ARG A 161 3.67 21.93 -8.03
C ARG A 161 5.16 21.68 -7.86
N ASP A 162 5.95 22.74 -7.79
CA ASP A 162 7.36 22.68 -7.42
C ASP A 162 7.56 23.39 -6.08
N ILE A 163 7.77 22.61 -5.03
CA ILE A 163 7.93 23.13 -3.66
C ILE A 163 9.37 23.56 -3.35
N SER A 164 10.33 23.33 -4.26
CA SER A 164 11.73 23.74 -4.07
C SER A 164 11.95 25.25 -4.26
N LYS A 165 11.00 25.94 -4.91
CA LYS A 165 11.07 27.38 -5.25
C LYS A 165 10.26 28.29 -4.32
N GLU A 166 9.71 27.76 -3.21
CA GLU A 166 8.81 28.47 -2.29
C GLU A 166 9.48 29.55 -1.40
N ASN A 167 10.69 30.01 -1.73
CA ASN A 167 11.39 31.07 -1.01
C ASN A 167 11.05 32.46 -1.59
N GLY A 168 9.89 32.99 -1.23
CA GLY A 168 9.71 34.46 -1.11
C GLY A 168 8.67 35.16 -1.99
N HIS A 169 8.00 34.49 -2.94
CA HIS A 169 6.86 35.08 -3.65
C HIS A 169 5.81 33.99 -3.96
N CYS A 170 4.53 34.30 -3.70
CA CYS A 170 3.36 33.44 -3.93
C CYS A 170 3.06 33.23 -5.42
N GLU A 171 4.03 32.76 -6.20
CA GLU A 171 3.80 32.30 -7.56
C GLU A 171 4.02 30.79 -7.59
N ILE A 172 2.92 30.05 -7.67
CA ILE A 172 2.94 28.63 -8.05
C ILE A 172 3.52 28.57 -9.46
N GLN A 173 4.84 28.45 -9.58
CA GLN A 173 5.46 28.21 -10.87
C GLN A 173 5.14 26.76 -11.27
N VAL A 174 4.23 26.61 -12.24
CA VAL A 174 3.90 25.34 -12.91
C VAL A 174 5.10 24.94 -13.76
N SER A 175 6.16 24.44 -13.11
CA SER A 175 7.50 24.41 -13.72
C SER A 175 7.88 23.04 -14.29
N ASP A 176 7.14 21.96 -13.96
CA ASP A 176 7.36 20.64 -14.55
C ASP A 176 6.04 19.84 -14.69
N GLN A 177 5.49 19.80 -15.92
CA GLN A 177 4.37 18.90 -16.22
C GLN A 177 4.83 17.44 -15.98
N GLY A 178 4.12 16.71 -15.13
CA GLY A 178 4.40 15.29 -14.86
C GLY A 178 4.97 14.99 -13.48
N LYS A 179 5.46 15.99 -12.72
CA LYS A 179 6.01 15.77 -11.37
C LYS A 179 4.95 15.86 -10.28
N ILE A 180 5.23 15.25 -9.12
CA ILE A 180 4.42 15.31 -7.91
C ILE A 180 5.23 16.06 -6.85
N ALA A 181 4.84 17.32 -6.56
CA ALA A 181 5.59 18.20 -5.65
C ALA A 181 7.08 18.32 -6.01
N GLY A 182 7.40 18.44 -7.30
CA GLY A 182 8.77 18.53 -7.80
C GLY A 182 9.53 17.19 -7.85
N LEU A 183 8.93 16.09 -7.41
CA LEU A 183 9.54 14.76 -7.41
C LEU A 183 9.06 13.91 -8.58
N GLU A 184 9.92 13.00 -9.05
CA GLU A 184 9.59 12.03 -10.09
C GLU A 184 8.68 10.92 -9.54
N PRO A 185 7.45 10.74 -10.05
CA PRO A 185 6.53 9.72 -9.57
C PRO A 185 6.88 8.34 -10.15
N ILE A 186 7.16 7.37 -9.27
CA ILE A 186 7.60 6.02 -9.67
C ILE A 186 6.48 4.99 -9.55
N ASN A 187 6.03 4.66 -8.33
CA ASN A 187 5.01 3.64 -8.10
C ASN A 187 3.74 4.22 -7.47
N PHE A 188 2.59 3.85 -8.02
CA PHE A 188 1.28 4.02 -7.39
C PHE A 188 0.66 2.64 -7.13
N ILE A 189 0.74 2.18 -5.88
CA ILE A 189 0.34 0.82 -5.49
C ILE A 189 -0.86 0.88 -4.56
N THR A 190 -1.85 0.02 -4.79
CA THR A 190 -3.05 -0.04 -3.96
C THR A 190 -3.37 -1.45 -3.52
N PHE A 191 -3.84 -1.58 -2.27
CA PHE A 191 -4.28 -2.84 -1.66
C PHE A 191 -5.74 -2.73 -1.27
N ALA A 192 -6.57 -3.61 -1.84
CA ALA A 192 -8.01 -3.66 -1.55
C ALA A 192 -8.68 -2.28 -1.60
N THR A 193 -8.29 -1.41 -2.53
CA THR A 193 -8.83 -0.05 -2.64
C THR A 193 -10.12 -0.03 -3.46
N PRO A 194 -11.23 0.57 -2.98
CA PRO A 194 -12.47 0.63 -3.73
C PRO A 194 -12.43 1.75 -4.79
N HIS A 195 -11.65 1.55 -5.86
CA HIS A 195 -11.41 2.55 -6.91
C HIS A 195 -12.68 3.03 -7.63
N LEU A 196 -13.70 2.16 -7.71
CA LEU A 196 -15.00 2.41 -8.33
C LEU A 196 -16.11 2.69 -7.30
N GLY A 197 -15.74 2.84 -6.02
CA GLY A 197 -16.66 2.85 -4.90
C GLY A 197 -17.05 1.45 -4.43
N SER A 198 -17.98 1.40 -3.47
CA SER A 198 -18.53 0.15 -2.87
C SER A 198 -20.02 -0.05 -3.12
N ARG A 199 -20.68 0.86 -3.83
CA ARG A 199 -22.10 0.69 -4.19
C ARG A 199 -22.25 -0.52 -5.11
N GLY A 200 -23.20 -1.41 -4.81
CA GLY A 200 -23.56 -2.53 -5.71
C GLY A 200 -22.62 -3.74 -5.71
N HIS A 201 -21.46 -3.72 -5.03
CA HIS A 201 -20.48 -4.82 -5.04
C HIS A 201 -20.81 -6.05 -4.16
N LYS A 202 -22.08 -6.21 -3.72
CA LYS A 202 -22.64 -7.39 -3.01
C LYS A 202 -21.84 -7.91 -1.80
N GLN A 203 -20.92 -7.12 -1.27
CA GLN A 203 -19.96 -7.60 -0.27
C GLN A 203 -20.28 -7.23 1.16
N VAL A 204 -21.34 -6.49 1.41
CA VAL A 204 -21.85 -6.38 2.79
C VAL A 204 -22.68 -7.65 3.02
N PRO A 205 -22.19 -8.65 3.80
CA PRO A 205 -22.89 -9.91 4.00
C PRO A 205 -24.08 -9.77 4.95
N LEU A 206 -24.44 -8.55 5.35
CA LEU A 206 -25.51 -8.30 6.30
C LEU A 206 -26.93 -8.40 5.69
N PHE A 207 -27.07 -8.58 4.37
CA PHE A 207 -28.36 -8.54 3.72
C PHE A 207 -28.53 -9.65 2.68
N CYS A 208 -28.67 -10.88 3.17
CA CYS A 208 -29.11 -12.08 2.46
C CYS A 208 -30.12 -11.82 1.32
N GLY A 209 -29.68 -11.41 0.13
CA GLY A 209 -30.43 -11.49 -1.12
C GLY A 209 -31.72 -10.67 -1.27
N PHE A 210 -32.16 -9.85 -0.31
CA PHE A 210 -33.41 -9.09 -0.45
C PHE A 210 -33.22 -7.73 -1.17
N HIS A 211 -34.05 -7.48 -2.19
CA HIS A 211 -34.06 -6.26 -3.02
C HIS A 211 -34.39 -4.95 -2.27
N SER A 212 -34.76 -4.99 -0.99
CA SER A 212 -35.09 -3.81 -0.16
C SER A 212 -33.86 -3.04 0.36
N LEU A 213 -32.73 -3.06 -0.36
CA LEU A 213 -31.39 -2.78 0.18
C LEU A 213 -30.95 -1.32 0.11
N GLU A 214 -31.59 -0.46 -0.70
CA GLU A 214 -31.16 0.94 -0.84
C GLU A 214 -31.34 1.76 0.44
N LYS A 215 -32.40 1.48 1.23
CA LYS A 215 -32.65 2.15 2.52
C LYS A 215 -31.65 1.74 3.62
N ALA A 216 -30.96 0.61 3.47
CA ALA A 216 -29.94 0.17 4.42
C ALA A 216 -28.54 0.66 4.02
N ILE A 217 -28.25 0.74 2.72
CA ILE A 217 -27.01 1.34 2.19
C ILE A 217 -26.90 2.81 2.63
N SER A 218 -28.00 3.56 2.57
CA SER A 218 -28.01 4.94 3.07
C SER A 218 -27.63 5.00 4.55
N ARG A 219 -28.21 4.14 5.41
CA ARG A 219 -27.89 4.07 6.84
C ARG A 219 -26.43 3.70 7.12
N VAL A 220 -25.84 2.78 6.36
CA VAL A 220 -24.41 2.41 6.51
C VAL A 220 -23.49 3.55 6.06
N SER A 221 -23.82 4.25 4.97
CA SER A 221 -23.08 5.43 4.54
C SER A 221 -23.07 6.54 5.60
N TRP A 222 -24.13 6.69 6.39
CA TRP A 222 -24.19 7.67 7.48
C TRP A 222 -23.26 7.30 8.65
N VAL A 223 -23.09 6.00 8.96
CA VAL A 223 -22.19 5.53 10.03
C VAL A 223 -20.73 5.88 9.72
N PHE A 224 -20.35 5.93 8.44
CA PHE A 224 -19.00 6.27 8.00
C PHE A 224 -18.85 7.74 7.57
N GLY A 225 -19.75 8.61 8.01
CA GLY A 225 -19.68 10.06 7.79
C GLY A 225 -19.68 10.46 6.31
N ARG A 226 -18.82 11.42 5.95
CA ARG A 226 -18.69 11.92 4.57
C ARG A 226 -17.91 10.94 3.70
N THR A 227 -16.96 10.21 4.27
CA THR A 227 -16.23 9.13 3.57
C THR A 227 -17.18 8.05 3.06
N GLY A 228 -18.16 7.65 3.87
CA GLY A 228 -19.21 6.73 3.44
C GLY A 228 -19.97 7.26 2.22
N LYS A 229 -20.32 8.55 2.20
CA LYS A 229 -21.05 9.16 1.07
C LYS A 229 -20.24 9.10 -0.22
N HIS A 230 -18.93 9.39 -0.16
CA HIS A 230 -18.05 9.28 -1.32
C HIS A 230 -17.90 7.83 -1.79
N LEU A 231 -17.72 6.89 -0.85
CA LEU A 231 -17.57 5.47 -1.14
C LEU A 231 -18.80 4.87 -1.82
N TYR A 232 -20.00 5.31 -1.44
CA TYR A 232 -21.28 4.86 -2.01
C TYR A 232 -21.80 5.75 -3.15
N LEU A 233 -21.01 6.73 -3.63
CA LEU A 233 -21.41 7.65 -4.71
C LEU A 233 -22.74 8.38 -4.40
N MET A 234 -22.91 8.82 -3.14
CA MET A 234 -24.10 9.49 -2.61
C MET A 234 -23.88 10.99 -2.34
N ASP A 235 -22.75 11.53 -2.78
CA ASP A 235 -22.31 12.90 -2.59
C ASP A 235 -22.54 13.82 -3.80
N GLY A 236 -23.11 13.29 -4.89
CA GLY A 236 -23.58 14.10 -6.01
C GLY A 236 -24.80 14.95 -5.64
N ASN A 237 -24.99 16.06 -6.38
CA ASN A 237 -26.19 16.94 -6.37
C ASN A 237 -26.30 17.99 -5.24
N LYS A 238 -25.20 18.64 -4.84
CA LYS A 238 -25.30 19.93 -4.13
C LYS A 238 -25.14 21.15 -5.04
N ASP A 239 -24.23 21.09 -6.03
CA ASP A 239 -23.93 22.21 -6.94
C ASP A 239 -23.89 21.78 -8.42
N GLY A 240 -24.63 20.71 -8.78
CA GLY A 240 -24.59 20.11 -10.12
C GLY A 240 -23.33 19.28 -10.41
N LYS A 241 -22.40 19.14 -9.46
CA LYS A 241 -21.20 18.31 -9.58
C LYS A 241 -21.53 16.81 -9.41
N PRO A 242 -20.92 15.92 -10.20
CA PRO A 242 -21.06 14.47 -10.00
C PRO A 242 -20.37 14.01 -8.70
N PRO A 243 -20.60 12.77 -8.23
CA PRO A 243 -19.89 12.20 -7.08
C PRO A 243 -18.36 12.33 -7.20
N LEU A 244 -17.66 12.53 -6.08
CA LEU A 244 -16.22 12.82 -6.07
C LEU A 244 -15.41 11.76 -6.82
N LEU A 245 -15.71 10.47 -6.64
CA LEU A 245 -14.96 9.42 -7.34
C LEU A 245 -15.09 9.49 -8.87
N LEU A 246 -16.24 9.94 -9.36
CA LEU A 246 -16.44 10.19 -10.79
C LEU A 246 -15.68 11.44 -11.25
N GLN A 247 -15.58 12.47 -10.39
CA GLN A 247 -14.69 13.61 -10.66
C GLN A 247 -13.22 13.17 -10.75
N MET A 248 -12.79 12.23 -9.90
CA MET A 248 -11.41 11.71 -9.83
C MET A 248 -10.98 10.85 -11.03
N VAL A 249 -11.86 10.64 -12.02
CA VAL A 249 -11.52 9.97 -13.29
C VAL A 249 -11.54 10.93 -14.48
N ARG A 250 -11.52 12.24 -14.20
CA ARG A 250 -11.44 13.32 -15.18
C ARG A 250 -10.40 14.34 -14.74
N ASP A 251 -9.84 15.09 -15.68
CA ASP A 251 -9.04 16.27 -15.38
C ASP A 251 -9.94 17.51 -15.49
N SER A 252 -9.83 18.43 -14.53
CA SER A 252 -10.42 19.77 -14.58
C SER A 252 -9.31 20.83 -14.67
N GLU A 253 -9.64 22.11 -14.72
CA GLU A 253 -8.66 23.20 -14.68
C GLU A 253 -7.85 23.16 -13.36
N ASP A 254 -8.55 23.05 -12.23
CA ASP A 254 -7.95 23.09 -10.90
C ASP A 254 -7.33 21.75 -10.44
N MET A 255 -7.84 20.62 -10.94
CA MET A 255 -7.48 19.29 -10.44
C MET A 255 -7.20 18.32 -11.58
N LYS A 256 -5.94 17.88 -11.68
CA LYS A 256 -5.44 17.01 -12.75
C LYS A 256 -5.35 15.54 -12.29
N PHE A 257 -6.46 14.94 -11.87
CA PHE A 257 -6.48 13.58 -11.29
C PHE A 257 -5.90 12.50 -12.21
N MET A 258 -6.32 12.48 -13.48
CA MET A 258 -5.90 11.46 -14.44
C MET A 258 -4.48 11.71 -14.92
N SER A 259 -4.10 12.98 -15.14
CA SER A 259 -2.72 13.32 -15.49
C SER A 259 -1.74 12.98 -14.37
N ALA A 260 -2.09 13.27 -13.11
CA ALA A 260 -1.28 12.92 -11.95
C ALA A 260 -1.11 11.40 -11.78
N LEU A 261 -2.18 10.63 -11.96
CA LEU A 261 -2.10 9.17 -11.86
C LEU A 261 -1.33 8.54 -13.03
N ARG A 262 -1.44 9.15 -14.23
CA ARG A 262 -0.72 8.72 -15.43
C ARG A 262 0.79 8.95 -15.34
N SER A 263 1.24 9.97 -14.60
CA SER A 263 2.66 10.28 -14.54
C SER A 263 3.49 9.23 -13.80
N PHE A 264 2.89 8.42 -12.93
CA PHE A 264 3.58 7.30 -12.28
C PHE A 264 4.07 6.28 -13.31
N LYS A 265 5.35 5.88 -13.24
CA LYS A 265 5.91 4.86 -14.13
C LYS A 265 5.19 3.52 -14.02
N ARG A 266 4.81 3.14 -12.79
CA ARG A 266 4.13 1.89 -12.49
C ARG A 266 2.87 2.11 -11.65
N ARG A 267 1.78 1.45 -12.03
CA ARG A 267 0.54 1.38 -11.25
C ARG A 267 0.19 -0.08 -10.97
N ALA A 268 -0.07 -0.42 -9.72
CA ALA A 268 -0.41 -1.78 -9.32
C ALA A 268 -1.64 -1.82 -8.39
N ALA A 269 -2.52 -2.78 -8.63
CA ALA A 269 -3.73 -3.00 -7.87
C ALA A 269 -3.78 -4.44 -7.33
N TYR A 270 -3.59 -4.58 -6.02
CA TYR A 270 -3.69 -5.83 -5.29
C TYR A 270 -5.12 -6.02 -4.78
N ALA A 271 -5.76 -7.10 -5.20
CA ALA A 271 -7.18 -7.32 -4.97
C ALA A 271 -7.46 -8.70 -4.37
N ASN A 272 -8.21 -8.73 -3.27
CA ASN A 272 -8.68 -9.97 -2.67
C ASN A 272 -9.78 -10.60 -3.54
N ILE A 273 -9.58 -11.85 -3.98
CA ILE A 273 -10.59 -12.54 -4.82
C ILE A 273 -11.84 -12.99 -4.05
N ARG A 274 -11.69 -13.14 -2.72
CA ARG A 274 -12.72 -13.63 -1.78
C ARG A 274 -12.44 -13.15 -0.35
N TYR A 275 -13.47 -13.23 0.48
CA TYR A 275 -13.47 -13.01 1.93
C TYR A 275 -13.18 -11.59 2.40
N ASP A 276 -12.80 -10.69 1.49
CA ASP A 276 -12.93 -9.26 1.71
C ASP A 276 -14.43 -8.88 1.65
N GLN A 277 -14.98 -8.52 2.80
CA GLN A 277 -16.37 -8.06 2.96
C GLN A 277 -16.50 -6.54 2.85
N LEU A 278 -15.38 -5.84 2.71
CA LEU A 278 -15.36 -4.38 2.65
C LEU A 278 -15.17 -3.92 1.21
N VAL A 279 -14.29 -4.57 0.45
CA VAL A 279 -13.91 -4.11 -0.89
C VAL A 279 -13.94 -5.19 -1.97
N GLY A 280 -14.61 -4.84 -3.08
CA GLY A 280 -14.96 -5.71 -4.20
C GLY A 280 -13.74 -6.16 -4.97
N TRP A 281 -13.70 -7.43 -5.37
CA TRP A 281 -12.67 -7.88 -6.31
C TRP A 281 -12.66 -7.04 -7.60
N SER A 282 -13.85 -6.73 -8.14
CA SER A 282 -13.99 -5.88 -9.34
C SER A 282 -13.51 -4.44 -9.12
N THR A 283 -13.94 -3.80 -8.01
CA THR A 283 -13.56 -2.40 -7.72
C THR A 283 -12.08 -2.27 -7.35
N SER A 284 -11.54 -3.19 -6.55
CA SER A 284 -10.11 -3.18 -6.18
C SER A 284 -9.15 -3.56 -7.26
N SER A 285 -9.61 -4.23 -8.32
CA SER A 285 -8.77 -4.51 -9.48
C SER A 285 -9.12 -3.72 -10.74
N ILE A 286 -10.06 -2.78 -10.65
CA ILE A 286 -10.49 -1.94 -11.77
C ILE A 286 -10.87 -2.82 -12.98
N ARG A 287 -11.76 -3.78 -12.73
CA ARG A 287 -12.26 -4.73 -13.75
C ARG A 287 -13.77 -4.81 -13.71
N ARG A 288 -14.39 -4.99 -14.88
CA ARG A 288 -15.79 -5.40 -14.97
C ARG A 288 -15.93 -6.80 -14.37
N ARG A 289 -17.11 -7.13 -13.83
CA ARG A 289 -17.35 -8.49 -13.29
C ARG A 289 -17.16 -9.60 -14.33
N SER A 290 -17.54 -9.32 -15.59
CA SER A 290 -17.35 -10.23 -16.72
C SER A 290 -15.88 -10.44 -17.10
N GLN A 291 -15.00 -9.49 -16.76
CA GLN A 291 -13.56 -9.53 -17.03
C GLN A 291 -12.75 -10.17 -15.90
N LEU A 292 -13.39 -10.51 -14.77
CA LEU A 292 -12.70 -11.18 -13.68
C LEU A 292 -12.28 -12.60 -14.08
N PRO A 293 -11.03 -13.01 -13.79
CA PRO A 293 -10.54 -14.35 -14.07
C PRO A 293 -11.44 -15.45 -13.52
N LYS A 294 -11.58 -16.53 -14.28
CA LYS A 294 -12.33 -17.71 -13.81
C LYS A 294 -11.54 -18.39 -12.70
N ARG A 295 -12.10 -18.42 -11.50
CA ARG A 295 -11.47 -18.96 -10.27
C ARG A 295 -10.86 -20.36 -10.43
N ARG A 296 -11.45 -21.21 -11.27
CA ARG A 296 -10.97 -22.58 -11.52
C ARG A 296 -9.62 -22.64 -12.26
N HIS A 297 -9.19 -21.54 -12.89
CA HIS A 297 -7.91 -21.46 -13.61
C HIS A 297 -6.84 -20.71 -12.81
N LEU A 298 -7.15 -20.27 -11.59
CA LEU A 298 -6.21 -19.57 -10.73
C LEU A 298 -5.31 -20.56 -10.02
N THR A 299 -4.00 -20.39 -10.17
CA THR A 299 -2.97 -21.24 -9.56
C THR A 299 -2.09 -20.39 -8.66
N ARG A 300 -1.60 -20.97 -7.57
CA ARG A 300 -0.72 -20.26 -6.63
C ARG A 300 0.61 -19.97 -7.32
N HIS A 301 1.12 -18.76 -7.13
CA HIS A 301 2.46 -18.40 -7.56
C HIS A 301 3.50 -19.22 -6.79
N GLU A 302 4.57 -19.64 -7.47
CA GLU A 302 5.60 -20.52 -6.90
C GLU A 302 6.27 -19.91 -5.67
N ASN A 303 6.68 -18.64 -5.77
CA ASN A 303 7.37 -17.92 -4.70
C ASN A 303 6.44 -17.21 -3.70
N TYR A 304 5.17 -16.99 -4.05
CA TYR A 304 4.22 -16.18 -3.26
C TYR A 304 2.88 -16.91 -3.17
N PRO A 305 2.71 -17.85 -2.24
CA PRO A 305 1.58 -18.79 -2.20
C PRO A 305 0.18 -18.16 -2.19
N HIS A 306 0.04 -16.90 -1.76
CA HIS A 306 -1.25 -16.19 -1.73
C HIS A 306 -1.51 -15.37 -3.00
N ILE A 307 -0.52 -15.16 -3.86
CA ILE A 307 -0.72 -14.58 -5.19
C ILE A 307 -1.23 -15.69 -6.11
N VAL A 308 -2.39 -15.47 -6.74
CA VAL A 308 -3.06 -16.50 -7.56
C VAL A 308 -3.29 -16.09 -9.02
N ASN A 309 -3.00 -14.84 -9.35
CA ASN A 309 -2.99 -14.30 -10.70
C ASN A 309 -2.15 -13.03 -10.73
N VAL A 310 -1.39 -12.82 -11.80
CA VAL A 310 -0.69 -11.58 -12.08
C VAL A 310 -0.97 -11.22 -13.53
N GLU A 311 -1.74 -10.17 -13.74
CA GLU A 311 -1.92 -9.54 -15.05
C GLU A 311 -1.01 -8.32 -15.11
N SER A 312 0.16 -8.48 -15.73
CA SER A 312 1.04 -7.33 -15.97
C SER A 312 0.43 -6.34 -16.95
N ALA A 313 0.77 -5.07 -16.76
CA ALA A 313 0.53 -4.00 -17.71
C ALA A 313 1.00 -4.40 -19.12
N LYS A 314 0.06 -4.73 -20.03
CA LYS A 314 0.38 -4.82 -21.47
C LYS A 314 0.58 -3.42 -22.03
N SER A 315 1.53 -3.25 -22.96
CA SER A 315 1.57 -2.06 -23.80
C SER A 315 0.21 -1.93 -24.48
N ILE A 316 -0.36 -0.73 -24.47
CA ILE A 316 -1.67 -0.46 -25.05
C ILE A 316 -1.54 -0.64 -26.57
N HIS A 317 -1.79 -1.85 -27.08
CA HIS A 317 -2.17 -2.04 -28.47
C HIS A 317 -3.70 -1.92 -28.52
N ALA A 318 -4.14 -0.84 -29.17
CA ALA A 318 -5.49 -0.48 -29.60
C ALA A 318 -6.64 -1.15 -28.82
N ALA A 319 -7.34 -0.33 -28.04
CA ALA A 319 -8.65 -0.69 -27.51
C ALA A 319 -9.51 -1.26 -28.65
N GLU A 320 -9.95 -2.51 -28.51
CA GLU A 320 -11.11 -2.99 -29.24
C GLU A 320 -12.29 -2.11 -28.80
N GLU A 321 -12.70 -1.20 -29.68
CA GLU A 321 -13.99 -0.54 -29.58
C GLU A 321 -15.06 -1.61 -29.73
N VAL A 322 -15.61 -2.07 -28.61
CA VAL A 322 -16.82 -2.90 -28.63
C VAL A 322 -18.01 -1.98 -28.87
N PRO A 323 -18.88 -2.26 -29.86
CA PRO A 323 -20.02 -1.39 -30.17
C PRO A 323 -21.03 -1.38 -29.01
N THR A 324 -21.49 -0.19 -28.65
CA THR A 324 -22.61 -0.01 -27.73
C THR A 324 -23.92 -0.31 -28.43
N GLU A 325 -24.49 -1.49 -28.20
CA GLU A 325 -25.92 -1.71 -28.39
C GLU A 325 -26.65 -2.01 -27.07
N SER A 326 -27.62 -1.14 -26.79
CA SER A 326 -29.01 -1.47 -26.41
C SER A 326 -29.54 -0.97 -25.06
N LYS A 327 -30.54 -0.09 -25.22
CA LYS A 327 -31.84 0.06 -24.54
C LYS A 327 -31.89 0.47 -23.07
N VAL A 328 -32.44 1.68 -22.93
CA VAL A 328 -32.95 2.38 -21.75
C VAL A 328 -33.91 1.51 -20.91
N SER A 329 -33.62 1.40 -19.62
CA SER A 329 -34.61 1.27 -18.54
C SER A 329 -34.02 1.85 -17.24
N GLY A 330 -34.87 2.41 -16.37
CA GLY A 330 -34.56 3.40 -15.32
C GLY A 330 -33.58 3.04 -14.17
N GLU A 331 -32.73 2.01 -14.32
CA GLU A 331 -31.55 1.75 -13.49
C GLU A 331 -30.24 2.30 -14.11
N SER A 332 -30.35 2.97 -15.26
CA SER A 332 -29.26 3.34 -16.17
C SER A 332 -28.13 4.16 -15.55
N GLY A 333 -28.41 5.10 -14.64
CA GLY A 333 -27.37 6.00 -14.12
C GLY A 333 -26.30 5.36 -13.22
N LYS A 334 -26.57 4.17 -12.64
CA LYS A 334 -25.62 3.50 -11.71
C LYS A 334 -24.54 2.73 -12.46
N LEU A 335 -24.96 1.94 -13.44
CA LEU A 335 -24.07 1.17 -14.31
C LEU A 335 -23.23 2.10 -15.18
N ASP A 336 -23.79 3.25 -15.56
CA ASP A 336 -23.11 4.29 -16.33
C ASP A 336 -21.91 4.88 -15.57
N MET A 337 -22.04 5.21 -14.29
CA MET A 337 -20.92 5.76 -13.49
C MET A 337 -19.80 4.74 -13.22
N GLU A 338 -20.12 3.50 -12.87
CA GLU A 338 -19.11 2.44 -12.67
C GLU A 338 -18.35 2.19 -13.98
N GLU A 339 -19.09 2.07 -15.09
CA GLU A 339 -18.53 1.84 -16.41
C GLU A 339 -17.65 3.00 -16.88
N GLU A 340 -18.05 4.25 -16.63
CA GLU A 340 -17.24 5.42 -16.93
C GLU A 340 -15.92 5.41 -16.14
N MET A 341 -15.98 5.12 -14.84
CA MET A 341 -14.77 5.01 -14.01
C MET A 341 -13.84 3.90 -14.49
N ILE A 342 -14.38 2.72 -14.85
CA ILE A 342 -13.59 1.63 -15.42
C ILE A 342 -12.95 2.09 -16.74
N ARG A 343 -13.74 2.63 -17.67
CA ARG A 343 -13.25 3.08 -18.98
C ARG A 343 -12.11 4.08 -18.83
N SER A 344 -12.28 5.09 -17.99
CA SER A 344 -11.26 6.12 -17.75
C SER A 344 -10.01 5.54 -17.09
N LEU A 345 -10.15 4.80 -15.97
CA LEU A 345 -9.00 4.24 -15.25
C LEU A 345 -8.23 3.18 -16.04
N THR A 346 -8.87 2.51 -17.00
CA THR A 346 -8.22 1.53 -17.88
C THR A 346 -7.58 2.13 -19.12
N THR A 347 -7.68 3.46 -19.33
CA THR A 347 -6.87 4.17 -20.36
C THR A 347 -5.37 4.16 -20.04
N MET A 348 -5.00 3.85 -18.80
CA MET A 348 -3.62 3.69 -18.37
C MET A 348 -3.36 2.24 -17.98
N SER A 349 -2.10 1.82 -18.07
CA SER A 349 -1.69 0.46 -17.76
C SER A 349 -1.68 0.20 -16.25
N TRP A 350 -2.17 -0.97 -15.83
CA TRP A 350 -2.17 -1.44 -14.45
C TRP A 350 -1.67 -2.86 -14.38
N ASP A 351 -0.76 -3.12 -13.44
CA ASP A 351 -0.55 -4.47 -12.95
C ASP A 351 -1.74 -4.83 -12.03
N ARG A 352 -2.43 -5.93 -12.32
CA ARG A 352 -3.52 -6.43 -11.48
C ARG A 352 -3.09 -7.73 -10.83
N ILE A 353 -2.97 -7.70 -9.51
CA ILE A 353 -2.51 -8.83 -8.71
C ILE A 353 -3.67 -9.36 -7.90
N ASP A 354 -4.02 -10.62 -8.11
CA ASP A 354 -5.12 -11.26 -7.39
C ASP A 354 -4.59 -12.08 -6.22
N VAL A 355 -5.14 -11.80 -5.03
CA VAL A 355 -4.71 -12.39 -3.77
C VAL A 355 -5.79 -13.32 -3.22
N SER A 356 -5.38 -14.49 -2.74
CA SER A 356 -6.26 -15.46 -2.11
C SER A 356 -5.67 -16.08 -0.86
N PHE A 357 -6.25 -15.76 0.29
CA PHE A 357 -6.00 -16.44 1.56
C PHE A 357 -6.76 -17.78 1.69
N ARG A 358 -7.12 -18.42 0.56
CA ARG A 358 -7.84 -19.70 0.60
C ARG A 358 -6.94 -20.77 1.22
N GLY A 359 -7.43 -21.35 2.32
CA GLY A 359 -6.71 -22.36 3.10
C GLY A 359 -6.13 -21.81 4.40
N SER A 360 -6.06 -20.49 4.55
CA SER A 360 -5.66 -19.82 5.78
C SER A 360 -6.87 -19.62 6.73
N ARG A 361 -6.61 -19.58 8.04
CA ARG A 361 -7.58 -19.14 9.06
C ARG A 361 -7.80 -17.62 9.03
N GLN A 362 -6.77 -16.86 8.63
CA GLN A 362 -6.79 -15.40 8.49
C GLN A 362 -7.63 -14.92 7.29
N LYS A 363 -8.15 -15.84 6.45
CA LYS A 363 -9.03 -15.50 5.31
C LYS A 363 -10.22 -14.61 5.68
N TYR A 364 -10.80 -14.75 6.87
CA TYR A 364 -11.92 -13.91 7.31
C TYR A 364 -11.50 -12.48 7.64
N LEU A 365 -10.20 -12.24 7.76
CA LEU A 365 -9.55 -10.94 7.92
C LEU A 365 -8.80 -10.56 6.64
N ALA A 366 -9.17 -11.09 5.46
CA ALA A 366 -8.45 -10.88 4.19
C ALA A 366 -8.20 -9.39 3.89
N HIS A 367 -9.15 -8.53 4.24
CA HIS A 367 -9.02 -7.08 4.05
C HIS A 367 -7.81 -6.49 4.78
N SER A 368 -7.55 -6.89 6.03
CA SER A 368 -6.40 -6.43 6.81
C SER A 368 -5.17 -7.31 6.64
N THR A 369 -5.37 -8.57 6.25
CA THR A 369 -4.28 -9.54 6.04
C THR A 369 -3.46 -9.17 4.82
N ILE A 370 -4.09 -8.68 3.74
CA ILE A 370 -3.39 -8.27 2.51
C ILE A 370 -2.31 -7.20 2.72
N GLN A 371 -2.43 -6.39 3.78
CA GLN A 371 -1.43 -5.36 4.15
C GLN A 371 -0.58 -5.75 5.37
N VAL A 372 -0.84 -6.91 5.99
CA VAL A 372 -0.20 -7.34 7.25
C VAL A 372 -0.39 -6.30 8.38
N ASN A 373 -1.65 -5.89 8.59
CA ASN A 373 -2.00 -4.83 9.56
C ASN A 373 -1.38 -5.06 10.95
N THR A 374 -1.57 -6.25 11.52
CA THR A 374 -0.96 -6.65 12.78
C THR A 374 -0.29 -8.01 12.60
N TYR A 375 1.04 -8.05 12.65
CA TYR A 375 1.79 -9.26 12.27
C TYR A 375 1.32 -10.54 12.96
N CYS A 376 1.02 -10.50 14.28
CA CYS A 376 0.56 -11.68 15.02
C CYS A 376 -0.81 -12.22 14.56
N MET A 377 -1.62 -11.40 13.89
CA MET A 377 -2.96 -11.77 13.39
C MET A 377 -3.03 -11.88 11.86
N ASN A 378 -2.07 -11.28 11.16
CA ASN A 378 -2.11 -11.03 9.72
C ASN A 378 -0.84 -11.49 8.97
N SER A 379 -0.02 -12.34 9.61
CA SER A 379 1.24 -12.84 9.05
C SER A 379 1.10 -13.54 7.69
N ASP A 380 -0.07 -14.07 7.36
CA ASP A 380 -0.27 -14.79 6.10
C ASP A 380 -0.18 -13.85 4.89
N GLY A 381 -0.26 -12.53 5.07
CA GLY A 381 -0.02 -11.55 4.00
C GLY A 381 1.45 -11.20 3.77
N GLU A 382 2.39 -11.78 4.52
CA GLU A 382 3.81 -11.45 4.42
C GLU A 382 4.35 -11.66 3.00
N ASP A 383 3.97 -12.75 2.33
CA ASP A 383 4.38 -13.03 0.95
C ASP A 383 3.78 -12.04 -0.06
N VAL A 384 2.61 -11.47 0.25
CA VAL A 384 1.98 -10.43 -0.58
C VAL A 384 2.76 -9.12 -0.49
N ILE A 385 3.17 -8.73 0.72
CA ILE A 385 4.06 -7.58 0.93
C ILE A 385 5.43 -7.81 0.28
N GLN A 386 5.96 -9.02 0.39
CA GLN A 386 7.22 -9.40 -0.26
C GLN A 386 7.12 -9.31 -1.79
N HIS A 387 6.03 -9.81 -2.39
CA HIS A 387 5.77 -9.67 -3.82
C HIS A 387 5.73 -8.20 -4.26
N MET A 388 5.09 -7.32 -3.47
CA MET A 388 5.10 -5.88 -3.77
C MET A 388 6.51 -5.30 -3.76
N ILE A 389 7.31 -5.61 -2.74
CA ILE A 389 8.68 -5.11 -2.58
C ILE A 389 9.58 -5.60 -3.71
N ASP A 390 9.51 -6.89 -4.06
CA ASP A 390 10.35 -7.49 -5.10
C ASP A 390 10.01 -6.97 -6.52
N ASN A 391 8.80 -6.45 -6.71
CA ASN A 391 8.35 -5.82 -7.96
C ASN A 391 8.32 -4.27 -7.87
N PHE A 392 8.93 -3.69 -6.83
CA PHE A 392 8.98 -2.24 -6.65
C PHE A 392 10.06 -1.62 -7.55
N GLN A 393 9.72 -0.52 -8.24
CA GLN A 393 10.69 0.23 -9.02
C GLN A 393 11.35 1.29 -8.16
N LEU A 394 12.68 1.35 -8.14
CA LEU A 394 13.41 2.37 -7.41
C LEU A 394 13.54 3.68 -8.18
#